data_AF-A0A6G9H3K9-F1
#
_entry.id   AF-A0A6G9H3K9-F1
#
_cell.length_a   1.000
_cell.length_b   1.000
_cell.length_c   1.000
_cell.angle_alpha   90.00
_cell.angle_beta   90.00
_cell.angle_gamma   90.00
#
_symmetry.space_group_name_H-M   'P 1'
#
loop_
_entity.id
_entity.type
_entity.pdbx_description
1 polymer ?
#
loop_
_entity_poly.entity_id
_entity_poly.type
_entity_poly.pdbx_seq_one_letter_code
_entity_poly.pdbx_strand_id
1 'polypeptide(L)'
;MKSVEGGALSFTDLFNLPTAVDVRTAARALNISPAMAYRLINQNTFPCRVLHVGGIYRIATCELMRSLGIEEMPVYTTDSDTESDG
;
A
#
# COMPACT_ATOMS: atom_id res chain seq x y z
N MET A 1 -8.57 12.17 11.01
CA MET A 1 -8.01 11.11 10.14
C MET A 1 -9.14 10.22 9.66
N LYS A 2 -9.35 10.06 8.34
CA LYS A 2 -10.41 9.18 7.82
C LYS A 2 -10.03 7.72 8.11
N SER A 3 -10.74 7.12 9.07
CA SER A 3 -10.81 5.66 9.20
C SER A 3 -11.43 5.12 7.92
N VAL A 4 -10.61 4.62 7.01
CA VAL A 4 -11.09 3.92 5.81
C VAL A 4 -11.57 2.56 6.29
N GLU A 5 -12.89 2.43 6.45
CA GLU A 5 -13.59 1.22 6.87
C GLU A 5 -13.34 0.07 5.88
N GLY A 6 -13.39 -1.18 6.38
CA GLY A 6 -12.76 -2.40 5.85
C GLY A 6 -13.14 -2.93 4.47
N GLY A 7 -13.36 -2.07 3.48
CA GLY A 7 -13.47 -2.42 2.06
C GLY A 7 -12.11 -2.47 1.33
N ALA A 8 -12.13 -3.01 0.11
CA ALA A 8 -10.99 -2.97 -0.82
C ALA A 8 -10.56 -1.53 -1.10
N LEU A 9 -9.26 -1.32 -1.34
CA LEU A 9 -8.74 0.00 -1.69
C LEU A 9 -9.10 0.35 -3.14
N SER A 10 -9.41 1.63 -3.39
CA SER A 10 -9.54 2.13 -4.76
C SER A 10 -8.16 2.38 -5.38
N PHE A 11 -8.11 2.56 -6.71
CA PHE A 11 -6.89 2.96 -7.41
C PHE A 11 -6.32 4.28 -6.86
N THR A 12 -7.16 5.27 -6.59
CA THR A 12 -6.72 6.55 -6.01
C THR A 12 -6.13 6.38 -4.61
N ASP A 13 -6.67 5.46 -3.80
CA ASP A 13 -6.12 5.19 -2.47
C ASP A 13 -4.71 4.59 -2.55
N LEU A 14 -4.45 3.72 -3.55
CA LEU A 14 -3.13 3.10 -3.76
C LEU A 14 -2.04 4.14 -4.01
N PHE A 15 -2.32 5.19 -4.80
CA PHE A 15 -1.36 6.25 -5.09
C PHE A 15 -1.09 7.19 -3.90
N ASN A 16 -1.98 7.21 -2.90
CA ASN A 16 -1.81 7.98 -1.68
C ASN A 16 -1.17 7.19 -0.53
N LEU A 17 -0.76 5.94 -0.77
CA LEU A 17 -0.12 5.12 0.25
C LEU A 17 1.27 5.67 0.61
N PRO A 18 1.67 5.56 1.90
CA PRO A 18 3.03 5.88 2.32
C PRO A 18 4.04 4.92 1.67
N THR A 19 5.34 5.17 1.84
CA THR A 19 6.42 4.33 1.28
C THR A 19 6.34 2.86 1.69
N ALA A 20 5.83 2.57 2.90
CA ALA A 20 5.58 1.23 3.38
C ALA A 20 4.31 1.17 4.24
N VAL A 21 3.54 0.11 4.05
CA VAL A 21 2.25 -0.13 4.71
C VAL A 21 2.28 -1.38 5.58
N ASP A 22 1.27 -1.54 6.43
CA ASP A 22 1.08 -2.76 7.21
C ASP A 22 0.38 -3.87 6.39
N VAL A 23 0.36 -5.08 6.95
CA VAL A 23 -0.26 -6.26 6.32
C VAL A 23 -1.76 -6.07 6.10
N ARG A 24 -2.47 -5.35 6.97
CA ARG A 24 -3.92 -5.13 6.81
C ARG A 24 -4.21 -4.23 5.60
N THR A 25 -3.41 -3.21 5.40
CA THR A 25 -3.52 -2.28 4.27
C THR A 25 -3.21 -3.01 2.96
N ALA A 26 -2.16 -3.82 2.92
CA ALA A 26 -1.84 -4.65 1.76
C ALA A 26 -2.91 -5.71 1.48
N ALA A 27 -3.49 -6.34 2.52
CA ALA A 27 -4.58 -7.30 2.36
C ALA A 27 -5.81 -6.66 1.68
N ARG A 28 -6.11 -5.41 2.02
CA ARG A 28 -7.19 -4.65 1.39
C ARG A 28 -6.91 -4.25 -0.04
N ALA A 29 -5.66 -3.89 -0.35
CA ALA A 29 -5.23 -3.67 -1.73
C ALA A 29 -5.41 -4.92 -2.61
N LEU A 30 -5.10 -6.09 -2.04
CA LEU A 30 -5.23 -7.39 -2.71
C LEU A 30 -6.64 -7.99 -2.64
N ASN A 31 -7.59 -7.30 -2.00
CA ASN A 31 -8.95 -7.77 -1.76
C ASN A 31 -9.02 -9.18 -1.10
N ILE A 32 -8.17 -9.40 -0.09
CA ILE A 32 -8.14 -10.62 0.73
C ILE A 32 -8.32 -10.29 2.21
N SER A 33 -8.74 -11.28 2.99
CA SER A 33 -8.84 -11.10 4.44
C SER A 33 -7.45 -10.94 5.09
N PRO A 34 -7.32 -10.16 6.19
CA PRO A 34 -6.06 -10.08 6.93
C PRO A 34 -5.55 -11.45 7.39
N ALA A 35 -6.46 -12.36 7.79
CA ALA A 35 -6.10 -13.72 8.18
C ALA A 35 -5.47 -14.50 7.02
N MET A 36 -6.02 -14.38 5.81
CA MET A 36 -5.43 -14.95 4.60
C MET A 36 -4.06 -14.35 4.30
N ALA A 37 -3.91 -13.04 4.43
CA ALA A 37 -2.63 -12.36 4.23
C ALA A 37 -1.55 -12.89 5.19
N TYR A 38 -1.82 -12.92 6.51
CA TYR A 38 -0.87 -13.48 7.48
C TYR A 38 -0.56 -14.96 7.21
N ARG A 39 -1.54 -15.76 6.78
CA ARG A 39 -1.32 -17.17 6.40
C ARG A 39 -0.32 -17.28 5.25
N LEU A 40 -0.50 -16.49 4.19
CA LEU A 40 0.40 -16.47 3.04
C LEU A 40 1.81 -15.97 3.43
N ILE A 41 1.92 -14.98 4.31
CA ILE A 41 3.21 -14.49 4.84
C ILE A 41 3.93 -15.61 5.59
N ASN A 42 3.25 -16.30 6.51
CA ASN A 42 3.82 -17.40 7.26
C ASN A 42 4.22 -18.58 6.36
N GLN A 43 3.55 -18.75 5.22
CA GLN A 43 3.87 -19.75 4.21
C GLN A 43 4.94 -19.29 3.19
N ASN A 44 5.45 -18.05 3.31
CA ASN A 44 6.34 -17.42 2.32
C ASN A 44 5.77 -17.40 0.89
N THR A 45 4.44 -17.33 0.75
CA THR A 45 3.71 -17.32 -0.54
C THR A 45 2.95 -16.02 -0.77
N PHE A 46 3.16 -15.01 0.07
CA PHE A 46 2.58 -13.69 -0.13
C PHE A 46 3.13 -13.06 -1.42
N PRO A 47 2.31 -12.39 -2.25
CA PRO A 47 2.71 -11.93 -3.58
C PRO A 47 3.69 -10.74 -3.57
N CYS A 48 3.96 -10.16 -2.39
CA CYS A 48 4.90 -9.06 -2.21
C CYS A 48 6.03 -9.47 -1.28
N ARG A 49 7.22 -8.90 -1.45
CA ARG A 49 8.29 -9.02 -0.46
C ARG A 49 7.86 -8.37 0.86
N VAL A 50 7.94 -9.13 1.96
CA VAL A 50 7.60 -8.65 3.30
C VAL A 50 8.87 -8.33 4.06
N LEU A 51 8.95 -7.11 4.58
CA LEU A 51 10.02 -6.64 5.47
C LEU A 51 9.62 -6.95 6.92
N HIS A 52 10.50 -7.59 7.67
CA HIS A 52 10.30 -7.83 9.09
C HIS A 52 11.26 -6.94 9.89
N VAL A 53 10.78 -5.79 10.35
CA VAL A 53 11.58 -4.76 11.01
C VAL A 53 11.04 -4.52 12.42
N GLY A 54 11.88 -4.72 13.44
CA GLY A 54 11.50 -4.48 14.84
C GLY A 54 10.34 -5.36 15.32
N GLY A 55 10.19 -6.57 14.79
CA GLY A 55 9.09 -7.49 15.14
C GLY A 55 7.76 -7.18 14.44
N ILE A 56 7.76 -6.27 13.46
CA ILE A 56 6.56 -5.84 12.73
C ILE A 56 6.74 -6.13 11.25
N TYR A 57 5.70 -6.66 10.62
CA TYR A 57 5.63 -6.83 9.18
C TYR A 57 5.30 -5.52 8.47
N ARG A 58 6.10 -5.18 7.47
CA ARG A 58 5.91 -4.03 6.58
C ARG A 58 6.01 -4.47 5.13
N ILE A 59 5.23 -3.85 4.26
CA ILE A 59 5.23 -4.12 2.83
C ILE A 59 5.53 -2.81 2.12
N ALA A 60 6.56 -2.81 1.28
CA ALA A 60 6.89 -1.63 0.48
C ALA A 60 5.77 -1.39 -0.55
N THR A 61 5.29 -0.15 -0.65
CA THR A 61 4.19 0.19 -1.56
C THR A 61 4.53 -0.08 -3.01
N CYS A 62 5.80 0.07 -3.40
CA CYS A 62 6.27 -0.29 -4.74
C CYS A 62 6.12 -1.79 -5.05
N GLU A 63 6.40 -2.68 -4.09
CA GLU A 63 6.23 -4.13 -4.27
C GLU A 63 4.75 -4.50 -4.33
N LEU A 64 3.91 -3.81 -3.54
CA LEU A 64 2.46 -3.97 -3.61
C LEU A 64 1.91 -3.55 -4.99
N MET A 65 2.33 -2.40 -5.50
CA MET A 65 1.96 -1.93 -6.84
C MET A 65 2.41 -2.90 -7.93
N ARG A 66 3.67 -3.38 -7.89
CA ARG A 66 4.17 -4.39 -8.82
C ARG A 66 3.34 -5.67 -8.79
N SER A 67 2.95 -6.15 -7.60
CA SER A 67 2.12 -7.35 -7.47
C SER A 67 0.71 -7.19 -8.06
N LEU A 68 0.24 -5.93 -8.18
CA LEU A 68 -1.02 -5.56 -8.83
C LEU A 68 -0.86 -5.30 -10.34
N GLY A 69 0.35 -5.45 -10.90
CA GLY A 69 0.64 -5.14 -12.30
C GLY A 69 0.80 -3.66 -12.61
N ILE A 70 1.02 -2.83 -11.59
CA ILE A 70 1.27 -1.38 -11.74
C ILE A 70 2.78 -1.18 -11.79
N GLU A 71 3.31 -1.00 -13.00
CA GLU A 71 4.77 -0.85 -13.23
C GLU A 71 5.26 0.60 -13.11
N GLU A 72 4.39 1.57 -13.40
CA GLU A 72 4.69 3.01 -13.29
C GLU A 72 3.89 3.63 -12.15
N MET A 73 4.60 4.21 -11.17
CA MET A 73 3.99 5.05 -10.14
C MET A 73 3.97 6.49 -10.68
N PRO A 74 2.79 7.09 -10.93
CA PRO A 74 2.71 8.46 -11.41
C PRO A 74 3.32 9.38 -10.37
N VAL A 75 4.43 10.02 -10.74
CA VAL A 75 5.02 11.10 -9.96
C VAL A 75 4.22 12.35 -10.33
N TYR A 76 3.24 12.69 -9.51
CA TYR A 76 2.62 14.00 -9.60
C TYR A 76 3.63 15.02 -9.06
N THR A 77 4.14 15.89 -9.92
CA THR A 77 4.67 17.17 -9.43
C THR A 77 3.45 17.93 -8.94
N THR A 78 3.29 18.04 -7.62
CA THR A 78 2.44 19.11 -7.08
C THR A 78 3.19 20.39 -7.37
N ASP A 79 2.95 20.94 -8.56
CA ASP A 79 3.32 22.31 -8.90
C ASP A 79 2.66 23.17 -7.81
N SER A 80 3.47 23.52 -6.81
CA SER A 80 3.04 24.33 -5.68
C SER A 80 3.11 25.79 -6.11
N ASP A 81 2.53 26.09 -7.27
CA ASP A 81 2.33 27.44 -7.79
C ASP A 81 0.92 27.88 -7.39
N THR A 82 0.64 27.88 -6.08
CA THR A 82 -0.42 28.74 -5.59
C THR A 82 0.21 30.10 -5.36
N GLU A 83 0.12 30.90 -6.40
CA GLU A 83 0.39 32.34 -6.43
C GLU A 83 0.06 32.99 -5.08
N SER A 84 1.10 33.50 -4.42
CA SER A 84 0.99 34.47 -3.34
C SER A 84 0.63 35.81 -3.98
N ASP A 85 -0.66 36.09 -4.15
CA ASP A 85 -1.11 37.45 -4.45
C ASP A 85 -1.40 38.18 -3.14
N GLY A 86 -0.79 39.36 -3.02
CA GLY A 86 -0.57 40.13 -1.79
C GLY A 86 -1.73 41.01 -1.32
#